data_AF-A0A3L8QW59-F1
#
_entry.id   AF-A0A3L8QW59-F1
#
_cell.length_a   1.000
_cell.length_b   1.000
_cell.length_c   1.000
_cell.angle_alpha   90.00
_cell.angle_beta   90.00
_cell.angle_gamma   90.00
#
_symmetry.space_group_name_H-M   'P 1'
#
loop_
_entity.id
_entity.type
_entity.pdbx_description
1 polymer ?
#
loop_
_entity_poly.entity_id
_entity_poly.type
_entity_poly.pdbx_seq_one_letter_code
_entity_poly.pdbx_strand_id
1 'polypeptide(L)' 'MIPVPADQRAHRLRRGSHGGRPPAFDRETYKQRNTVERCINRLKQWRGIATRYEKTATIYLAGLHIAGIFLWSAQ' A
#
# COMPACT_ATOMS: atom_id res chain seq x y z
N MET A 1 9.48 6.09 -9.89
CA MET A 1 9.25 7.54 -10.05
C MET A 1 7.83 7.71 -10.52
N ILE A 2 6.95 8.26 -9.69
CA ILE A 2 5.59 8.60 -10.16
C ILE A 2 5.77 9.80 -11.10
N PRO A 3 5.37 9.70 -12.37
CA PRO A 3 5.47 10.82 -13.29
C PRO A 3 4.65 11.98 -12.73
N VAL A 4 5.29 13.12 -12.54
CA VAL A 4 4.55 14.36 -12.28
C VAL A 4 4.10 14.86 -13.66
N PRO A 5 2.79 15.04 -13.88
CA PRO A 5 2.27 15.63 -15.11
C PRO A 5 2.98 16.95 -15.45
N ALA A 6 3.18 17.24 -16.74
CA ALA A 6 3.99 18.38 -17.19
C ALA A 6 3.40 19.74 -16.74
N ASP A 7 2.07 19.83 -16.69
CA ASP A 7 1.29 20.95 -16.16
C ASP A 7 1.57 21.19 -14.67
N GLN A 8 1.68 20.13 -13.87
CA GLN A 8 2.01 20.19 -12.45
C GLN A 8 3.45 20.70 -12.23
N ARG A 9 4.39 20.31 -13.10
CA ARG A 9 5.77 20.81 -13.07
C ARG A 9 5.81 22.31 -13.38
N ALA A 10 5.11 22.76 -14.42
CA ALA A 10 5.03 24.17 -14.80
C ALA A 10 4.36 25.04 -13.73
N HIS A 11 3.27 24.55 -13.12
CA HIS A 11 2.58 25.24 -12.04
C HIS A 11 3.47 25.40 -10.79
N ARG A 12 4.28 24.38 -10.45
CA ARG A 12 5.26 24.45 -9.37
C ARG A 12 6.38 25.45 -9.65
N LEU A 13 6.94 25.44 -10.87
CA LEU A 13 7.95 26.42 -11.29
C LEU A 13 7.42 27.86 -11.16
N ARG A 14 6.15 28.08 -11.53
CA ARG A 14 5.47 29.38 -11.43
C ARG A 14 5.28 29.88 -10.00
N ARG A 15 5.15 28.96 -9.03
CA ARG A 15 4.99 29.30 -7.60
C ARG A 15 6.32 29.57 -6.88
N GLY A 16 7.47 29.33 -7.50
CA GLY A 16 8.79 29.58 -6.90
C GLY A 16 8.97 28.92 -5.53
N SER A 17 9.59 29.62 -4.58
CA SER A 17 9.76 29.16 -3.19
C SER A 17 8.45 28.87 -2.44
N HIS A 18 7.32 29.45 -2.90
CA HIS A 18 5.98 29.22 -2.36
C HIS A 18 5.32 27.97 -2.98
N GLY A 19 5.99 27.29 -3.91
CA GLY A 19 5.54 26.07 -4.60
C GLY A 19 5.65 24.79 -3.76
N GLY A 20 6.24 24.89 -2.56
CA GLY A 20 6.44 23.76 -1.65
C GLY A 20 7.57 22.83 -2.09
N ARG A 21 8.21 22.17 -1.11
CA ARG A 21 9.20 21.12 -1.39
C ARG A 21 8.47 19.94 -2.05
N PRO A 22 8.97 19.40 -3.18
CA PRO A 22 8.43 18.16 -3.73
C PRO A 22 8.43 17.09 -2.63
N PRO A 23 7.44 16.18 -2.58
CA PRO A 23 7.55 15.01 -1.71
C PRO A 23 8.91 14.38 -2.00
N ALA A 24 9.77 14.29 -0.97
CA ALA A 24 11.07 13.64 -1.13
C ALA A 24 10.80 12.18 -1.46
N PHE A 25 10.80 11.85 -2.75
CA PHE A 25 10.59 10.50 -3.22
C PHE A 25 11.90 9.75 -3.04
N ASP A 26 12.02 9.06 -1.91
CA ASP A 26 13.08 8.08 -1.75
C ASP A 26 12.68 6.79 -2.48
N ARG A 27 13.47 6.46 -3.51
CA ARG A 27 13.26 5.27 -4.33
C ARG A 27 13.47 4.00 -3.52
N GLU A 28 14.41 3.98 -2.57
CA GLU A 28 14.69 2.80 -1.76
C GLU A 28 13.57 2.53 -0.76
N THR A 29 13.12 3.57 -0.04
CA THR A 29 11.91 3.46 0.79
C THR A 29 10.69 3.06 -0.03
N TYR A 30 10.51 3.61 -1.24
CA TYR A 30 9.36 3.25 -2.08
C TYR A 30 9.38 1.79 -2.57
N LYS A 31 10.55 1.15 -2.73
CA LYS A 31 10.63 -0.27 -3.10
C LYS A 31 10.03 -1.19 -2.03
N GLN A 32 10.12 -0.81 -0.75
CA GLN A 32 9.59 -1.62 0.36
C GLN A 32 8.06 -1.79 0.28
N ARG A 33 7.36 -0.87 -0.40
CA ARG A 33 5.92 -0.97 -0.69
C ARG A 33 5.55 -2.27 -1.40
N ASN A 34 6.38 -2.76 -2.32
CA ASN A 34 6.12 -4.00 -3.06
C ASN A 34 6.04 -5.22 -2.13
N THR A 35 6.78 -5.23 -1.02
CA THR A 35 6.69 -6.31 -0.02
C THR A 35 5.34 -6.30 0.68
N VAL A 36 4.85 -5.13 1.07
CA VAL A 36 3.52 -4.97 1.68
C VAL A 36 2.41 -5.34 0.68
N GLU A 37 2.52 -4.89 -0.58
CA GLU A 37 1.54 -5.22 -1.62
C GLU A 37 1.48 -6.72 -1.91
N ARG A 38 2.62 -7.41 -1.96
CA ARG A 38 2.67 -8.87 -2.13
C ARG A 38 2.06 -9.61 -0.94
N CYS A 39 2.31 -9.14 0.29
CA CYS A 39 1.69 -9.68 1.50
C CYS A 39 0.16 -9.56 1.42
N ILE A 40 -0.37 -8.36 1.13
CA ILE A 40 -1.81 -8.13 0.98
C ILE A 40 -2.39 -8.97 -0.15
N ASN A 41 -1.69 -9.11 -1.28
CA ASN A 41 -2.15 -9.92 -2.39
C ASN A 41 -2.27 -11.41 -2.01
N ARG A 42 -1.33 -11.95 -1.23
CA ARG A 42 -1.40 -13.31 -0.68
C ARG A 42 -2.58 -13.48 0.27
N LEU A 43 -2.82 -12.52 1.16
CA LEU A 43 -4.01 -12.53 2.04
C LEU A 43 -5.31 -12.52 1.23
N LYS A 44 -5.36 -11.81 0.10
CA LYS A 44 -6.52 -11.78 -0.80
C LYS A 44 -6.74 -13.05 -1.61
N GLN A 45 -5.79 -13.99 -1.65
CA GLN A 45 -6.05 -15.33 -2.23
C GLN A 45 -7.08 -16.10 -1.41
N TRP A 46 -7.25 -15.76 -0.13
CA TRP A 46 -8.19 -16.39 0.76
C TRP A 46 -9.55 -15.74 0.54
N ARG A 47 -10.44 -16.45 -0.17
CA ARG A 47 -11.72 -15.90 -0.64
C ARG A 47 -12.56 -15.28 0.49
N GLY A 48 -12.62 -15.92 1.66
CA GLY A 48 -13.34 -15.39 2.83
C GLY A 48 -12.84 -14.02 3.28
N ILE A 49 -11.51 -13.85 3.37
CA ILE A 49 -10.87 -12.58 3.76
C ILE A 49 -11.06 -11.52 2.67
N ALA A 50 -10.93 -11.91 1.40
CA ALA A 50 -11.05 -10.98 0.26
C ALA A 50 -12.46 -10.40 0.14
N THR A 51 -13.49 -11.22 0.36
CA THR A 51 -14.89 -10.81 0.22
C THR A 51 -15.54 -10.36 1.52
N ARG A 52 -14.90 -10.61 2.67
CA ARG A 52 -15.39 -10.27 4.01
C ARG A 52 -16.81 -10.81 4.26
N TYR A 53 -16.98 -12.12 4.10
CA TYR A 53 -18.27 -12.79 4.28
C TYR A 53 -18.61 -13.11 5.75
N GLU A 54 -17.66 -12.92 6.65
CA GLU A 54 -17.83 -13.19 8.06
C GLU A 54 -18.85 -12.20 8.66
N LYS A 55 -19.85 -12.74 9.36
CA LYS A 55 -20.96 -11.95 9.94
C LYS A 55 -20.51 -10.98 11.04
N THR A 56 -19.43 -11.31 11.75
CA THR A 56 -18.95 -10.54 12.91
C THR A 56 -17.51 -10.11 12.67
N ALA A 57 -17.17 -8.89 13.09
CA ALA A 57 -15.81 -8.35 13.01
C ALA A 57 -14.78 -9.24 13.70
N THR A 58 -15.15 -9.89 14.81
CA THR A 58 -14.29 -10.83 15.54
C THR A 58 -13.88 -12.04 14.70
N ILE A 59 -14.82 -12.62 13.94
CA ILE A 59 -14.54 -13.81 13.11
C ILE A 59 -13.67 -13.41 11.93
N TYR A 60 -13.96 -12.27 11.30
CA TYR A 60 -13.09 -11.70 10.25
C TYR A 60 -11.67 -11.47 10.77
N LEU A 61 -11.53 -10.87 11.94
CA LEU A 61 -10.25 -10.57 12.55
C LEU A 61 -9.49 -11.85 12.91
N ALA A 62 -10.17 -12.87 13.46
CA ALA A 62 -9.57 -14.17 13.73
C ALA A 62 -9.06 -14.83 12.43
N GLY A 63 -9.85 -14.80 11.36
CA GLY A 63 -9.43 -15.28 10.04
C GLY A 63 -8.20 -14.56 9.51
N LEU A 64 -8.13 -13.22 9.68
CA LEU A 64 -6.98 -12.43 9.29
C LEU A 64 -5.72 -12.79 10.10
N HIS A 65 -5.84 -13.02 11.41
CA HIS A 65 -4.72 -13.45 12.24
C HIS A 65 -4.20 -14.82 11.83
N ILE A 66 -5.11 -15.78 11.60
CA ILE A 66 -4.76 -17.12 11.13
C ILE A 66 -4.01 -17.03 9.80
N ALA A 67 -4.55 -16.30 8.82
CA ALA A 67 -3.90 -16.10 7.53
C ALA A 67 -2.53 -15.41 7.66
N GLY A 68 -2.41 -14.45 8.57
CA GLY A 68 -1.14 -13.79 8.89
C GLY A 68 -0.11 -14.76 9.47
N ILE A 69 -0.52 -15.64 10.40
CA ILE A 69 0.35 -16.68 10.98
C ILE A 69 0.83 -17.65 9.90
N PHE A 70 -0.07 -18.12 9.03
CA PHE A 70 0.32 -19.00 7.92
C PHE A 70 1.31 -18.31 6.98
N LEU A 71 1.03 -17.07 6.59
CA LEU A 71 1.92 -16.29 5.73
C LEU A 71 3.29 -16.04 6.37
N TRP A 72 3.34 -15.83 7.68
CA TRP A 72 4.57 -15.69 8.44
C TRP A 72 5.35 -17.01 8.53
N SER A 73 4.67 -18.14 8.76
CA SER A 73 5.31 -19.46 8.84
C SER A 73 5.80 -20.00 7.49
N ALA A 74 5.25 -19.49 6.38
CA ALA A 74 5.61 -19.86 5.01
C ALA A 74 6.69 -18.95 4.40
N GLN A 75 7.26 -18.03 5.20
CA GLN A 75 8.29 -17.07 4.82
C GLN A 75 9.70 -17.64 4.98
#